data_AF-A0A2G8CZX5-F1
#
_entry.id   AF-A0A2G8CZX5-F1
#
_cell.length_a   1.000
_cell.length_b   1.000
_cell.length_c   1.000
_cell.angle_alpha   90.00
_cell.angle_beta   90.00
_cell.angle_gamma   90.00
#
_symmetry.space_group_name_H-M   'P 1'
#
loop_
_entity.id
_entity.type
_entity.pdbx_description
1 polymer ?
#
loop_
_entity_poly.entity_id
_entity_poly.type
_entity_poly.pdbx_seq_one_letter_code
_entity_poly.pdbx_strand_id
1 'polypeptide(L)'
;KSTLVNDTLYTEAARQIHRAGGEAAPHDDIIGMGYFDKVINVDQSPIGRTPRSNPATYTGLFTPIRDLMAETNTAKERGYGPGRFSFNVAGGRCEAWQGDGVVKVGMHFLPDVYVPCDICNGQRYNRETLEVQWKGRNISQILEMTVEDAHAFFKDVPTIARKLQTLLD
;
A
#
# COMPACT_ATOMS: atom_id res chain seq x y z
N LYS A 1 16.95 19.62 18.02
CA LYS A 1 16.06 19.69 16.83
C LYS A 1 14.88 18.73 16.95
N SER A 2 15.12 17.42 17.08
CA SER A 2 14.03 16.42 17.14
C SER A 2 13.09 16.61 18.33
N THR A 3 13.61 16.90 19.52
CA THR A 3 12.77 17.18 20.70
C THR A 3 11.83 18.37 20.48
N LEU A 4 12.36 19.48 19.96
CA LEU A 4 11.55 20.66 19.66
C LEU A 4 10.45 20.36 18.61
N VAL A 5 10.81 19.69 17.52
CA VAL A 5 9.89 19.49 16.38
C VAL A 5 8.91 18.35 16.62
N ASN A 6 9.39 17.18 17.05
CA ASN A 6 8.58 15.98 17.18
C ASN A 6 7.96 15.87 18.56
N ASP A 7 8.77 15.95 19.61
CA ASP A 7 8.32 15.65 20.97
C ASP A 7 7.52 16.81 21.58
N THR A 8 7.80 18.06 21.18
CA THR A 8 7.07 19.25 21.62
C THR A 8 6.05 19.72 20.58
N LEU A 9 6.49 20.31 19.46
CA LEU A 9 5.62 21.03 18.53
C LEU A 9 4.58 20.13 17.86
N TYR A 10 5.01 18.99 17.29
CA TYR A 10 4.10 18.06 16.64
C TYR A 10 3.13 17.42 17.63
N THR A 11 3.63 16.93 18.77
CA THR A 11 2.78 16.30 19.79
C THR A 11 1.71 17.28 20.29
N GLU A 12 2.07 18.52 20.59
CA GLU A 12 1.11 19.52 21.05
C GLU A 12 0.12 19.93 19.93
N ALA A 13 0.60 20.11 18.69
CA ALA A 13 -0.28 20.37 17.55
C ALA A 13 -1.27 19.22 17.32
N ALA A 14 -0.81 17.97 17.39
CA ALA A 14 -1.65 16.80 17.22
C ALA A 14 -2.67 16.66 18.37
N ARG A 15 -2.29 17.04 19.59
CA ARG A 15 -3.19 17.07 20.75
C ARG A 15 -4.29 18.11 20.59
N GLN A 16 -3.95 19.33 20.19
CA GLN A 16 -4.92 20.43 20.04
C GLN A 16 -5.81 20.27 18.79
N ILE A 17 -5.22 19.92 17.64
CA ILE A 17 -5.93 19.87 16.35
C ILE A 17 -6.65 18.52 16.16
N HIS A 18 -5.99 17.40 16.49
CA HIS A 18 -6.52 16.04 16.24
C HIS A 18 -7.04 15.31 17.48
N ARG A 19 -6.93 15.91 18.67
CA ARG A 19 -7.27 15.26 19.96
C ARG A 19 -6.46 13.97 20.20
N ALA A 20 -5.21 13.94 19.74
CA ALA A 20 -4.32 12.81 19.98
C ALA A 20 -3.94 12.68 21.48
N GLY A 21 -3.72 11.45 21.95
CA GLY A 21 -3.43 11.16 23.37
C GLY A 21 -1.95 11.26 23.78
N GLY A 22 -1.11 11.98 23.03
CA GLY A 22 0.32 12.14 23.34
C GLY A 22 0.59 13.28 24.33
N GLU A 23 1.66 13.14 25.12
CA GLU A 23 2.15 14.17 26.03
C GLU A 23 3.35 14.89 25.42
N ALA A 24 3.22 16.20 25.22
CA ALA A 24 4.30 17.01 24.67
C ALA A 24 5.42 17.21 25.70
N ALA A 25 6.66 17.28 25.24
CA ALA A 25 7.78 17.62 26.13
C ALA A 25 7.58 19.02 26.76
N PRO A 26 8.17 19.29 27.94
CA PRO A 26 7.92 20.52 28.69
C PRO A 26 8.12 21.79 27.86
N HIS A 27 7.11 22.66 27.85
CA HIS A 27 7.10 23.95 27.18
C HIS A 27 6.11 24.88 27.90
N ASP A 28 6.26 26.20 27.74
CA ASP A 28 5.40 27.17 28.40
C ASP A 28 4.06 27.33 27.67
N ASP A 29 4.09 27.73 26.39
CA ASP A 29 2.88 27.89 25.56
C ASP A 29 3.22 27.81 24.06
N ILE A 30 2.23 27.42 23.24
CA ILE A 30 2.30 27.49 21.76
C ILE A 30 1.09 28.26 21.24
N ILE A 31 1.35 29.50 20.82
CA ILE A 31 0.33 30.44 20.35
C ILE A 31 0.11 30.27 18.83
N GLY A 32 -1.12 30.42 18.37
CA GLY A 32 -1.46 30.43 16.94
C GLY A 32 -1.87 29.08 16.35
N MET A 33 -2.09 28.05 17.16
CA MET A 33 -2.59 26.75 16.67
C MET A 33 -3.94 26.86 15.96
N GLY A 34 -4.77 27.85 16.29
CA GLY A 34 -6.05 28.12 15.62
C GLY A 34 -5.93 28.55 14.16
N TYR A 35 -4.73 28.86 13.64
CA TYR A 35 -4.51 29.13 12.22
C TYR A 35 -4.38 27.87 11.37
N PHE A 36 -4.37 26.67 11.98
CA PHE A 36 -4.12 25.41 11.29
C PHE A 36 -5.28 24.42 11.48
N ASP A 37 -5.78 23.90 10.36
CA ASP A 37 -6.82 22.86 10.38
C ASP A 37 -6.25 21.44 10.55
N LYS A 38 -4.98 21.25 10.21
CA LYS A 38 -4.34 19.93 10.19
C LYS A 38 -2.83 20.02 10.37
N VAL A 39 -2.30 19.16 11.23
CA VAL A 39 -0.87 18.80 11.28
C VAL A 39 -0.66 17.38 10.72
N ILE A 40 0.36 17.18 9.90
CA ILE A 40 0.79 15.86 9.41
C ILE A 40 2.28 15.72 9.66
N ASN A 41 2.69 14.66 10.35
CA ASN A 41 4.09 14.26 10.44
C ASN A 41 4.38 13.18 9.40
N VAL A 42 5.26 13.49 8.46
CA VAL A 42 5.78 12.53 7.49
C VAL A 42 7.16 12.09 7.99
N ASP A 43 7.23 10.90 8.55
CA ASP A 43 8.43 10.38 9.19
C ASP A 43 9.10 9.25 8.38
N GLN A 44 10.16 8.68 8.96
CA GLN A 44 10.93 7.57 8.37
C GLN A 44 10.50 6.21 8.91
N SER A 45 9.35 6.14 9.60
CA SER A 45 8.82 4.85 10.03
C SER A 45 8.45 4.01 8.79
N PRO A 46 8.62 2.69 8.84
CA PRO A 46 8.28 1.84 7.71
C PRO A 46 6.77 1.91 7.43
N ILE A 47 6.42 2.04 6.15
CA ILE A 47 5.03 2.08 5.65
C ILE A 47 4.17 0.94 6.25
N GLY A 48 4.76 -0.24 6.39
CA GLY A 48 4.18 -1.32 7.15
C GLY A 48 5.22 -2.36 7.50
N ARG A 49 4.87 -3.24 8.43
CA ARG A 49 5.77 -4.26 8.98
C ARG A 49 5.60 -5.64 8.34
N THR A 50 4.75 -5.75 7.32
CA THR A 50 4.42 -7.01 6.64
C THR A 50 4.61 -6.89 5.13
N PRO A 51 4.84 -8.00 4.41
CA PRO A 51 4.92 -8.02 2.94
C PRO A 51 3.66 -7.56 2.19
N ARG A 52 2.55 -7.36 2.92
CA ARG A 52 1.27 -6.87 2.40
C ARG A 52 1.26 -5.35 2.19
N SER A 53 2.18 -4.65 2.83
CA SER A 53 2.33 -3.19 2.70
C SER A 53 3.28 -2.89 1.56
N ASN A 54 2.78 -2.17 0.57
CA ASN A 54 3.56 -1.74 -0.60
C ASN A 54 3.08 -0.35 -1.04
N PRO A 55 3.78 0.33 -1.96
CA PRO A 55 3.38 1.66 -2.40
C PRO A 55 1.95 1.72 -2.92
N ALA A 56 1.48 0.66 -3.60
CA ALA A 56 0.13 0.62 -4.14
C ALA A 56 -0.96 0.54 -3.06
N THR A 57 -0.74 -0.22 -1.99
CA THR A 57 -1.69 -0.30 -0.86
C THR A 57 -1.66 0.96 0.00
N TYR A 58 -0.47 1.53 0.23
CA TYR A 58 -0.30 2.72 1.07
C TYR A 58 -0.89 3.99 0.46
N THR A 59 -0.67 4.22 -0.84
CA THR A 59 -1.22 5.39 -1.57
C THR A 59 -2.70 5.21 -1.96
N GLY A 60 -3.27 4.04 -1.68
CA GLY A 60 -4.62 3.66 -2.13
C GLY A 60 -4.74 3.55 -3.65
N LEU A 61 -3.64 3.33 -4.37
CA LEU A 61 -3.63 2.99 -5.80
C LEU A 61 -4.26 1.62 -6.08
N PHE A 62 -4.13 0.69 -5.13
CA PHE A 62 -4.51 -0.70 -5.36
C PHE A 62 -6.01 -0.90 -5.54
N THR A 63 -6.85 -0.12 -4.86
CA THR A 63 -8.33 -0.21 -5.02
C THR A 63 -8.80 0.08 -6.44
N PRO A 64 -8.52 1.25 -7.04
CA PRO A 64 -8.97 1.52 -8.41
C PRO A 64 -8.39 0.55 -9.44
N ILE A 65 -7.18 0.00 -9.22
CA ILE A 65 -6.63 -1.07 -10.06
C ILE A 65 -7.49 -2.34 -9.98
N ARG A 66 -7.88 -2.77 -8.78
CA ARG A 66 -8.73 -3.96 -8.61
C ARG A 66 -10.13 -3.77 -9.19
N ASP A 67 -10.69 -2.57 -9.06
CA ASP A 67 -11.98 -2.24 -9.65
C ASP A 67 -11.91 -2.36 -11.19
N LEU A 68 -10.86 -1.80 -11.79
CA LEU A 68 -10.59 -1.88 -13.23
C LEU A 68 -10.40 -3.33 -13.73
N MET A 69 -9.72 -4.18 -12.95
CA MET A 69 -9.59 -5.61 -13.29
C MET A 69 -10.93 -6.34 -13.26
N ALA A 70 -11.80 -6.02 -12.30
CA ALA A 70 -13.14 -6.58 -12.21
C ALA A 70 -14.05 -6.14 -13.37
N GLU A 71 -13.75 -5.02 -14.02
CA GLU A 71 -14.51 -4.53 -15.17
C GLU A 71 -14.18 -5.23 -16.50
N THR A 72 -13.13 -6.06 -16.54
CA THR A 72 -12.78 -6.83 -17.75
C THR A 72 -13.85 -7.86 -18.12
N ASN A 73 -14.01 -8.16 -19.42
CA ASN A 73 -14.99 -9.16 -19.88
C ASN A 73 -14.78 -10.52 -19.21
N THR A 74 -13.53 -11.01 -19.16
CA THR A 74 -13.19 -12.28 -18.51
C THR A 74 -13.56 -12.29 -17.02
N ALA A 75 -13.38 -11.18 -16.30
CA ALA A 75 -13.78 -11.09 -14.91
C ALA A 75 -15.30 -11.13 -14.76
N LYS A 76 -16.03 -10.36 -15.58
CA LYS A 76 -17.50 -10.31 -15.57
C LYS A 76 -18.13 -11.66 -15.89
N GLU A 77 -17.65 -12.35 -16.93
CA GLU A 77 -18.12 -13.68 -17.33
C GLU A 77 -17.93 -14.72 -16.22
N ARG A 78 -16.86 -14.59 -15.42
CA ARG A 78 -16.55 -15.48 -14.29
C ARG A 78 -17.16 -15.02 -12.96
N GLY A 79 -17.90 -13.90 -12.94
CA GLY A 79 -18.48 -13.34 -11.73
C GLY A 79 -17.46 -12.80 -10.71
N TYR A 80 -16.27 -12.40 -11.17
CA TYR A 80 -15.20 -11.90 -10.30
C TYR A 80 -15.38 -10.43 -9.97
N GLY A 81 -15.58 -10.12 -8.69
CA GLY A 81 -15.53 -8.75 -8.17
C GLY A 81 -14.12 -8.29 -7.77
N PRO A 82 -13.96 -7.02 -7.33
CA PRO A 82 -12.66 -6.46 -6.93
C PRO A 82 -11.95 -7.22 -5.80
N GLY A 83 -12.71 -7.97 -5.00
CA GLY A 83 -12.17 -8.86 -3.96
C GLY A 83 -11.30 -9.99 -4.53
N ARG A 84 -11.62 -10.50 -5.72
CA ARG A 84 -10.83 -11.55 -6.39
C ARG A 84 -9.38 -11.08 -6.65
N PHE A 85 -9.20 -9.81 -6.98
CA PHE A 85 -7.90 -9.22 -7.31
C PHE A 85 -7.16 -8.65 -6.09
N SER A 86 -7.58 -9.00 -4.87
CA SER A 86 -6.91 -8.59 -3.65
C SER A 86 -6.13 -9.76 -3.06
N PHE A 87 -4.82 -9.60 -2.91
CA PHE A 87 -3.99 -10.57 -2.19
C PHE A 87 -4.27 -10.62 -0.68
N ASN A 88 -5.09 -9.69 -0.16
CA ASN A 88 -5.42 -9.62 1.27
C ASN A 88 -6.66 -10.42 1.67
N VAL A 89 -7.50 -10.84 0.72
CA VAL A 89 -8.72 -11.60 1.01
C VAL A 89 -8.71 -12.95 0.30
N ALA A 90 -9.34 -13.94 0.92
CA ALA A 90 -9.50 -15.26 0.32
C ALA A 90 -10.32 -15.18 -0.98
N GLY A 91 -10.06 -16.10 -1.89
CA GLY A 91 -10.78 -16.24 -3.16
C GLY A 91 -9.87 -16.25 -4.37
N GLY A 92 -9.12 -15.16 -4.60
CA GLY A 92 -8.19 -15.07 -5.74
C GLY A 92 -6.70 -15.12 -5.39
N ARG A 93 -6.36 -14.92 -4.11
CA ARG A 93 -4.98 -15.02 -3.64
C ARG A 93 -4.45 -16.46 -3.67
N CYS A 94 -3.13 -16.61 -3.60
CA CYS A 94 -2.51 -17.90 -3.30
C CYS A 94 -2.74 -18.25 -1.83
N GLU A 95 -3.40 -19.38 -1.56
CA GLU A 95 -3.72 -19.77 -0.17
C GLU A 95 -2.53 -20.37 0.58
N ALA A 96 -1.50 -20.87 -0.10
CA ALA A 96 -0.32 -21.48 0.54
C ALA A 96 0.35 -20.55 1.58
N TRP A 97 0.43 -19.26 1.26
CA TRP A 97 0.94 -18.20 2.16
C TRP A 97 -0.02 -17.02 2.25
N GLN A 98 -1.32 -17.28 2.13
CA GLN A 98 -2.40 -16.29 2.29
C GLN A 98 -2.20 -14.99 1.49
N GLY A 99 -1.57 -15.07 0.32
CA GLY A 99 -1.30 -13.93 -0.56
C GLY A 99 -0.04 -13.11 -0.22
N ASP A 100 0.80 -13.53 0.74
CA ASP A 100 2.07 -12.86 1.03
C ASP A 100 3.05 -13.00 -0.14
N GLY A 101 2.98 -14.14 -0.86
CA GLY A 101 3.87 -14.47 -1.99
C GLY A 101 5.29 -14.85 -1.58
N VAL A 102 5.63 -14.70 -0.30
CA VAL A 102 6.91 -15.06 0.28
C VAL A 102 6.71 -15.81 1.59
N VAL A 103 7.70 -16.61 1.94
CA VAL A 103 7.80 -17.35 3.19
C VAL A 103 8.90 -16.73 4.02
N LYS A 104 8.61 -16.39 5.27
CA LYS A 104 9.61 -15.94 6.22
C LYS A 104 10.31 -17.15 6.83
N VAL A 105 11.58 -17.33 6.54
CA VAL A 105 12.41 -18.42 7.08
C VAL A 105 13.25 -17.88 8.23
N GLY A 106 12.98 -18.38 9.43
CA GLY A 106 13.73 -18.04 10.63
C GLY A 106 15.12 -18.66 10.60
N MET A 107 16.15 -17.85 10.86
CA MET A 107 17.54 -18.31 10.90
C MET A 107 18.07 -18.16 12.33
N HIS A 108 18.75 -19.19 12.85
CA HIS A 108 19.18 -19.21 14.26
C HIS A 108 20.17 -18.10 14.63
N PHE A 109 20.99 -17.65 13.68
CA PHE A 109 22.09 -16.70 13.92
C PHE A 109 22.13 -15.55 12.90
N LEU A 110 21.26 -15.57 11.90
CA LEU A 110 21.18 -14.56 10.85
C LEU A 110 19.81 -13.88 10.89
N PRO A 111 19.68 -12.67 10.33
CA PRO A 111 18.38 -12.08 10.11
C PRO A 111 17.49 -13.02 9.29
N ASP A 112 16.20 -13.02 9.62
CA ASP A 112 15.21 -13.79 8.88
C ASP A 112 15.23 -13.41 7.39
N VAL A 113 15.14 -14.43 6.53
CA VAL A 113 15.11 -14.24 5.08
C VAL A 113 13.72 -14.51 4.53
N TYR A 114 13.37 -13.82 3.44
CA TYR A 114 12.14 -14.06 2.71
C TYR A 114 12.44 -14.83 1.43
N VAL A 115 11.81 -15.99 1.28
CA VAL A 115 11.95 -16.85 0.10
C VAL A 115 10.64 -16.80 -0.70
N PRO A 116 10.68 -16.72 -2.04
CA PRO A 116 9.45 -16.80 -2.84
C PRO A 116 8.64 -18.06 -2.52
N CYS A 117 7.32 -17.92 -2.49
CA CYS A 117 6.41 -19.06 -2.39
C CYS A 117 6.63 -20.01 -3.58
N ASP A 118 6.79 -21.29 -3.29
CA ASP A 118 6.96 -22.40 -4.24
C ASP A 118 5.72 -22.67 -5.11
N ILE A 119 4.52 -22.34 -4.62
CA ILE A 119 3.25 -22.56 -5.35
C ILE A 119 2.96 -21.44 -6.35
N CYS A 120 3.06 -20.17 -5.94
CA CYS A 120 2.75 -19.02 -6.80
C CYS A 120 3.98 -18.33 -7.38
N ASN A 121 5.19 -18.78 -7.02
CA ASN A 121 6.46 -18.19 -7.46
C ASN A 121 6.52 -16.67 -7.22
N GLY A 122 6.01 -16.21 -6.07
CA GLY A 122 5.98 -14.79 -5.72
C GLY A 122 4.78 -13.99 -6.24
N GLN A 123 3.95 -14.56 -7.13
CA GLN A 123 2.86 -13.82 -7.81
C GLN A 123 1.66 -13.51 -6.90
N ARG A 124 1.58 -14.05 -5.69
CA ARG A 124 0.53 -13.81 -4.67
C ARG A 124 -0.89 -14.25 -5.02
N TYR A 125 -1.15 -14.72 -6.25
CA TYR A 125 -2.48 -15.13 -6.72
C TYR A 125 -2.52 -16.58 -7.19
N ASN A 126 -3.72 -17.14 -7.26
CA ASN A 126 -3.96 -18.41 -7.94
C ASN A 126 -4.01 -18.21 -9.46
N ARG A 127 -3.81 -19.32 -10.19
CA ARG A 127 -3.73 -19.33 -11.65
C ARG A 127 -4.97 -18.73 -12.31
N GLU A 128 -6.16 -19.04 -11.80
CA GLU A 128 -7.44 -18.62 -12.37
C GLU A 128 -7.63 -17.09 -12.27
N THR A 129 -7.02 -16.44 -11.29
CA THR A 129 -7.02 -14.97 -11.15
C THR A 129 -6.03 -14.33 -12.11
N LEU A 130 -4.89 -14.98 -12.35
CA LEU A 130 -3.83 -14.51 -13.24
C LEU A 130 -4.18 -14.63 -14.74
N GLU A 131 -5.21 -15.39 -15.07
CA GLU A 131 -5.77 -15.45 -16.43
C GLU A 131 -6.53 -14.18 -16.84
N VAL A 132 -7.02 -13.40 -15.88
CA VAL A 132 -7.68 -12.13 -16.17
C VAL A 132 -6.63 -11.07 -16.48
N GLN A 133 -6.80 -10.39 -17.61
CA GLN A 133 -5.86 -9.38 -18.08
C GLN A 133 -6.56 -8.08 -18.43
N TRP A 134 -5.91 -6.97 -18.10
CA TRP A 134 -6.27 -5.63 -18.59
C TRP A 134 -5.13 -5.10 -19.45
N LYS A 135 -5.43 -4.65 -20.68
CA LYS A 135 -4.43 -4.27 -21.69
C LYS A 135 -3.27 -5.29 -21.82
N GLY A 136 -3.59 -6.58 -21.77
CA GLY A 136 -2.61 -7.68 -21.92
C GLY A 136 -1.74 -7.97 -20.70
N ARG A 137 -2.05 -7.40 -19.52
CA ARG A 137 -1.32 -7.62 -18.27
C ARG A 137 -2.26 -8.13 -17.18
N ASN A 138 -1.85 -9.15 -16.43
CA ASN A 138 -2.59 -9.60 -15.25
C ASN A 138 -2.25 -8.75 -14.01
N ILE A 139 -2.96 -8.99 -12.90
CA ILE A 139 -2.80 -8.19 -11.67
C ILE A 139 -1.39 -8.29 -11.06
N SER A 140 -0.71 -9.45 -11.14
CA SER A 140 0.67 -9.58 -10.64
C SER A 140 1.63 -8.75 -11.48
N GLN A 141 1.52 -8.85 -12.81
CA GLN A 141 2.35 -8.09 -13.73
C GLN A 141 2.15 -6.58 -13.61
N ILE A 142 0.93 -6.13 -13.32
CA ILE A 142 0.64 -4.72 -13.04
C ILE A 142 1.34 -4.27 -11.75
N LEU A 143 1.35 -5.10 -10.70
CA LEU A 143 2.01 -4.79 -9.44
C LEU A 143 3.54 -4.89 -9.49
N GLU A 144 4.09 -5.57 -10.50
CA GLU A 144 5.54 -5.67 -10.77
C GLU A 144 6.09 -4.49 -11.57
N MET A 145 5.24 -3.63 -12.13
CA MET A 145 5.68 -2.45 -12.88
C MET A 145 6.41 -1.46 -11.99
N THR A 146 7.39 -0.77 -12.58
CA THR A 146 7.92 0.47 -12.00
C THR A 146 6.82 1.53 -11.96
N VAL A 147 6.96 2.53 -11.10
CA VAL A 147 6.01 3.66 -11.04
C VAL A 147 5.94 4.39 -12.39
N GLU A 148 7.07 4.53 -13.09
CA GLU A 148 7.17 5.17 -14.40
C GLU A 148 6.40 4.40 -15.47
N ASP A 149 6.64 3.08 -15.56
CA ASP A 149 5.91 2.21 -16.49
C ASP A 149 4.41 2.18 -16.18
N ALA A 150 4.05 2.09 -14.90
CA ALA A 150 2.67 2.12 -14.47
C ALA A 150 1.99 3.45 -14.83
N HIS A 151 2.68 4.59 -14.66
CA HIS A 151 2.15 5.90 -14.99
C HIS A 151 1.82 6.00 -16.48
N ALA A 152 2.74 5.57 -17.34
CA ALA A 152 2.53 5.53 -18.79
C ALA A 152 1.39 4.55 -19.16
N PHE A 153 1.33 3.38 -18.51
CA PHE A 153 0.32 2.35 -18.77
C PHE A 153 -1.11 2.78 -18.39
N PHE A 154 -1.24 3.52 -17.29
CA PHE A 154 -2.51 4.04 -16.76
C PHE A 154 -2.83 5.48 -17.13
N LYS A 155 -2.12 6.07 -18.11
CA LYS A 155 -2.31 7.48 -18.53
C LYS A 155 -3.77 7.85 -18.86
N ASP A 156 -4.54 6.90 -19.41
CA ASP A 156 -5.95 7.10 -19.79
C ASP A 156 -6.94 6.87 -18.63
N VAL A 157 -6.43 6.59 -17.42
CA VAL A 157 -7.22 6.38 -16.20
C VAL A 157 -6.84 7.46 -15.17
N PRO A 158 -7.48 8.64 -15.20
CA PRO A 158 -7.01 9.82 -14.46
C PRO A 158 -6.89 9.62 -12.95
N THR A 159 -7.75 8.79 -12.35
CA THR A 159 -7.75 8.49 -10.92
C THR A 159 -6.51 7.71 -10.47
N ILE A 160 -5.96 6.87 -11.35
CA ILE A 160 -4.74 6.09 -11.13
C ILE A 160 -3.52 6.93 -11.51
N ALA A 161 -3.53 7.55 -12.70
CA ALA A 161 -2.43 8.36 -13.22
C ALA A 161 -2.03 9.49 -12.26
N ARG A 162 -3.01 10.22 -11.69
CA ARG A 162 -2.73 11.31 -10.74
C ARG A 162 -1.93 10.84 -9.52
N LYS A 163 -2.27 9.68 -8.96
CA LYS A 163 -1.58 9.12 -7.79
C LYS A 163 -0.18 8.61 -8.14
N LEU A 164 -0.01 8.05 -9.35
CA LEU A 164 1.30 7.64 -9.85
C LEU A 164 2.21 8.84 -10.12
N GLN A 165 1.66 9.95 -10.63
CA GLN A 165 2.42 11.19 -10.81
C GLN A 165 3.00 11.70 -9.48
N THR A 166 2.23 11.67 -8.39
CA THR A 166 2.73 12.04 -7.05
C THR A 166 3.86 11.13 -6.54
N LEU A 167 4.01 9.92 -7.08
CA LEU A 167 5.14 9.03 -6.76
C LEU A 167 6.36 9.23 -7.68
N LEU A 168 6.19 9.95 -8.79
CA LEU A 168 7.27 10.34 -9.69
C LEU A 168 7.90 11.69 -9.30
N ASP A 169 7.08 12.58 -8.75
CA ASP A 169 7.47 13.90 -8.23
C ASP A 169 8.23 13.79 -6.90
#